data_AF-A0A2H5Q7W9-F1
#
_entry.id   AF-A0A2H5Q7W9-F1
#
_cell.length_a   1.000
_cell.length_b   1.000
_cell.length_c   1.000
_cell.angle_alpha   90.00
_cell.angle_beta   90.00
_cell.angle_gamma   90.00
#
_symmetry.space_group_name_H-M   'P 1'
#
loop_
_entity.id
_entity.type
_entity.pdbx_description
1 polymer ?
#
loop_
_entity_poly.entity_id
_entity_poly.type
_entity_poly.pdbx_seq_one_letter_code
_entity_poly.pdbx_strand_id
1 'polypeptide(L)' 'MNPPPLQLLSNCVPEVNVKIKEAYCPPKLVEGNPCLEYIKYIIFPGYNKFVVECSEANGGNNHE' A
#
# COMPACT_ATOMS: atom_id res chain seq x y z
N MET A 1 13.70 -12.81 -2.75
CA MET A 1 12.51 -13.51 -2.24
C MET A 1 11.67 -12.48 -1.50
N ASN A 2 10.58 -12.02 -2.13
CA ASN A 2 9.67 -11.04 -1.54
C ASN A 2 8.83 -11.76 -0.49
N PRO A 3 8.81 -11.34 0.79
CA PRO A 3 8.04 -12.05 1.81
C PRO A 3 6.54 -12.01 1.48
N PRO A 4 5.79 -13.06 1.85
CA PRO A 4 4.36 -13.13 1.61
C PRO A 4 3.63 -11.94 2.26
N PRO A 5 2.57 -11.41 1.64
CA PRO A 5 1.84 -10.22 2.08
C PRO A 5 1.28 -10.32 3.51
N LEU A 6 1.10 -11.55 4.01
CA LEU A 6 0.63 -11.85 5.37
C LEU A 6 1.67 -11.56 6.46
N GLN A 7 2.95 -11.46 6.12
CA GLN A 7 3.99 -11.04 7.08
C GLN A 7 3.95 -9.54 7.38
N LEU A 8 3.07 -8.76 6.75
CA LEU A 8 2.94 -7.32 7.05
C LEU A 8 2.10 -7.05 8.31
N LEU A 9 1.18 -7.95 8.67
CA LEU A 9 0.19 -7.71 9.72
C LEU A 9 0.59 -8.24 11.12
N SER A 10 1.59 -9.12 11.20
CA SER A 10 1.96 -9.80 12.46
C SER A 10 2.96 -9.03 13.34
N ASN A 11 3.36 -7.82 12.95
CA ASN A 11 4.47 -7.12 13.59
C ASN A 11 3.99 -5.78 14.13
N CYS A 12 4.56 -5.34 15.26
CA CYS A 12 4.20 -4.10 15.94
C CYS A 12 4.10 -2.92 14.95
N VAL A 13 3.16 -1.98 15.16
CA VAL A 13 2.89 -0.81 14.30
C VAL A 13 4.13 -0.13 13.69
N PRO A 14 5.25 0.13 14.42
CA PRO A 14 6.45 0.72 13.83
C PRO A 14 7.09 -0.14 12.73
N GLU A 15 7.03 -1.47 12.83
CA GLU A 15 7.66 -2.38 11.87
C GLU A 15 6.86 -2.47 10.56
N VAL A 16 5.54 -2.31 10.63
CA VAL A 16 4.67 -2.24 9.46
C VAL A 16 5.04 -1.05 8.57
N ASN A 17 5.26 0.12 9.17
CA ASN A 17 5.61 1.34 8.43
C ASN A 17 6.95 1.21 7.69
N VAL A 18 7.93 0.54 8.30
CA VAL A 18 9.23 0.30 7.64
C VAL A 18 9.05 -0.64 6.46
N LYS A 19 8.34 -1.76 6.65
CA LYS A 19 8.09 -2.75 5.60
C LYS A 19 7.29 -2.19 4.42
N ILE A 20 6.32 -1.30 4.63
CA ILE A 20 5.58 -0.63 3.54
C ILE A 20 6.50 0.30 2.75
N LYS A 21 7.41 1.03 3.41
CA LYS A 21 8.37 1.91 2.74
C LYS A 21 9.41 1.14 1.92
N GLU A 22 9.81 -0.04 2.37
CA GLU A 22 10.75 -0.91 1.67
C GLU A 22 10.08 -1.80 0.61
N ALA A 23 8.75 -1.88 0.60
CA ALA A 23 8.04 -2.70 -0.36
C ALA A 23 8.24 -2.21 -1.80
N TYR A 24 8.34 -3.16 -2.72
CA TYR A 24 8.50 -2.88 -4.14
C TYR A 24 7.27 -2.14 -4.69
N CYS A 25 7.42 -0.85 -5.02
CA CYS A 25 6.34 -0.03 -5.58
C CYS A 25 6.82 0.74 -6.81
N PRO A 26 6.96 0.07 -7.96
CA PRO A 26 7.32 0.71 -9.23
C PRO A 26 6.23 1.69 -9.70
N PRO A 27 6.61 2.85 -10.27
CA PRO A 27 5.65 3.82 -10.76
C PRO A 27 4.88 3.26 -11.97
N LYS A 28 3.55 3.46 -12.00
CA LYS A 28 2.64 3.07 -13.08
C LYS A 28 2.52 1.56 -13.36
N LEU A 29 3.04 0.69 -12.49
CA LEU A 29 2.89 -0.76 -12.64
C LEU A 29 1.98 -1.34 -11.55
N VAL A 30 0.91 -2.00 -12.01
CA VAL A 30 -0.09 -2.63 -11.15
C VAL A 30 0.23 -4.10 -10.89
N GLU A 31 0.69 -4.82 -11.92
CA GLU A 31 1.00 -6.25 -11.81
C GLU A 31 2.29 -6.49 -11.02
N GLY A 32 2.23 -7.38 -10.03
CA GLY A 32 3.36 -7.70 -9.16
C GLY A 32 3.71 -6.61 -8.13
N ASN A 33 2.85 -5.60 -7.95
CA ASN A 33 3.04 -4.57 -6.94
C ASN A 33 2.43 -5.02 -5.59
N PRO A 34 3.24 -5.46 -4.62
CA PRO A 34 2.74 -5.93 -3.32
C PRO A 34 1.91 -4.90 -2.56
N CYS A 35 2.17 -3.59 -2.72
CA CYS A 35 1.39 -2.55 -2.06
C CYS A 35 -0.05 -2.49 -2.60
N LEU A 36 -0.20 -2.56 -3.92
CA LEU A 36 -1.51 -2.51 -4.57
C LEU A 36 -2.30 -3.80 -4.36
N GLU A 37 -1.64 -4.96 -4.36
CA GLU A 37 -2.31 -6.22 -4.04
C GLU A 37 -2.83 -6.24 -2.60
N TYR A 38 -2.05 -5.73 -1.64
CA TYR A 38 -2.50 -5.60 -0.26
C TYR A 38 -3.75 -4.72 -0.17
N ILE A 39 -3.75 -3.55 -0.81
CA ILE A 39 -4.92 -2.66 -0.84
C ILE A 39 -6.12 -3.38 -1.49
N LYS A 40 -5.89 -4.09 -2.60
CA LYS A 40 -6.95 -4.77 -3.35
C LYS A 40 -7.62 -5.91 -2.58
N TYR A 41 -6.84 -6.75 -1.91
CA TYR A 41 -7.34 -7.97 -1.27
C TYR A 41 -7.65 -7.83 0.21
N ILE A 42 -7.13 -6.78 0.88
CA ILE A 42 -7.32 -6.59 2.32
C ILE A 42 -8.10 -5.30 2.59
N ILE A 43 -7.68 -4.19 1.99
CA ILE A 43 -8.33 -2.89 2.26
C ILE A 43 -9.68 -2.80 1.56
N PHE A 44 -9.81 -3.02 0.25
CA PHE A 44 -11.10 -2.90 -0.43
C PHE A 44 -12.22 -3.81 0.08
N PRO A 45 -11.99 -5.10 0.42
CA PRO A 45 -13.06 -5.91 1.00
C PRO A 45 -13.41 -5.52 2.44
N GLY A 46 -12.47 -4.95 3.21
CA GLY A 46 -12.72 -4.47 4.57
C GLY A 46 -13.27 -3.04 4.63
N TYR A 47 -12.97 -2.24 3.62
CA TYR A 47 -13.23 -0.80 3.53
C TYR A 47 -13.61 -0.48 2.09
N ASN A 48 -14.83 0.01 1.85
CA ASN A 48 -15.30 0.36 0.50
C ASN A 48 -14.50 1.47 -0.21
N LYS A 49 -13.56 2.12 0.49
CA LYS A 49 -12.84 3.28 0.01
C LYS A 49 -11.42 3.33 0.58
N PHE A 50 -10.47 3.70 -0.26
CA PHE A 50 -9.08 3.95 0.10
C PHE A 50 -8.69 5.34 -0.37
N VAL A 51 -8.11 6.16 0.50
CA VAL A 51 -7.69 7.54 0.21
C VAL A 51 -6.19 7.65 0.39
N VAL A 52 -5.51 8.19 -0.62
CA VAL A 52 -4.06 8.44 -0.57
C VAL A 52 -3.83 9.92 -0.36
N GLU A 53 -3.42 10.31 0.84
CA GLU A 53 -3.02 11.68 1.13
C GLU A 53 -1.71 12.03 0.41
N CYS A 54 -1.81 12.81 -0.66
CA CYS A 54 -0.66 13.32 -1.40
C CYS A 54 -0.53 14.84 -1.21
N SER A 55 0.69 15.29 -0.93
CA SER A 55 1.02 16.72 -0.90
C SER A 55 0.71 17.37 -2.25
N GLU A 56 0.37 18.67 -2.24
CA GLU A 56 0.02 19.43 -3.45
C GLU A 56 1.11 19.35 -4.55
N ALA A 57 2.38 19.31 -4.15
CA ALA A 57 3.51 19.19 -5.07
C ALA A 57 3.56 17.87 -5.85
N ASN A 58 2.88 16.82 -5.38
CA ASN A 58 2.92 15.47 -5.96
C ASN A 58 1.58 15.06 -6.59
N GLY A 59 0.75 16.05 -6.93
CA GLY A 59 -0.54 15.86 -7.59
C GLY A 59 -1.75 16.22 -6.72
N GLY A 60 -1.58 16.40 -5.39
CA GLY A 60 -2.68 16.71 -4.48
C GLY A 60 -3.67 15.55 -4.25
N ASN A 61 -4.65 15.77 -3.38
CA ASN A 61 -5.68 14.79 -3.05
C ASN A 61 -6.81 14.82 -4.10
N ASN A 62 -6.54 14.35 -5.32
CA ASN A 62 -7.57 14.30 -6.37
C ASN A 62 -8.59 13.22 -6.02
N HIS A 63 -9.78 13.66 -5.66
CA HIS A 63 -10.91 12.83 -5.34
C HIS A 63 -11.98 13.05 -6.41
N GLU A 64 -11.93 12.27 -7.49
CA GLU A 64 -13.02 12.14 -8.47
C GLU A 64 -13.86 10.89 -8.18
#